data_AF-A0A3D5K5Q8-F1
#
_entry.id   AF-A0A3D5K5Q8-F1
#
_cell.length_a   1.000
_cell.length_b   1.000
_cell.length_c   1.000
_cell.angle_alpha   90.00
_cell.angle_beta   90.00
_cell.angle_gamma   90.00
#
_symmetry.space_group_name_H-M   'P 1'
#
loop_
_entity.id
_entity.type
_entity.pdbx_description
1 polymer ?
#
loop_
_entity_poly.entity_id
_entity_poly.type
_entity_poly.pdbx_seq_one_letter_code
_entity_poly.pdbx_strand_id
1 'polypeptide(L)'
;MGVDPDGEPSSRTALLDAAIRLMSERPPSTVTGRALAEEAEVNYGLVHYYFESSGDLLRAARGRHGSRLLADSMAGGTRPIPLNQVVSDREIFGFAAHVALEGGYDDEDVSHPVFDAMLGMATEGDQGGDPVHHRATVAAIVLLQLGWPVFVEHNATGLGLDLEADGEVIRDRFFTVLESLYRSIGVEVER
;
A
#
# COMPACT_ATOMS: atom_id res chain seq x y z
N MET A 1 -10.78 6.79 -18.40
CA MET A 1 -11.10 7.60 -17.21
C MET A 1 -12.60 7.89 -17.29
N GLY A 2 -13.40 7.42 -16.32
CA GLY A 2 -14.86 7.52 -16.39
C GLY A 2 -15.32 8.91 -16.00
N VAL A 3 -15.95 9.60 -16.94
CA VAL A 3 -16.46 10.96 -16.78
C VAL A 3 -17.96 10.86 -16.53
N ASP A 4 -18.49 11.59 -15.55
CA ASP A 4 -19.94 11.74 -15.40
C ASP A 4 -20.50 12.55 -16.59
N PRO A 5 -21.82 12.50 -16.87
CA PRO A 5 -22.42 13.15 -18.04
C PRO A 5 -22.08 14.64 -18.23
N ASP A 6 -21.63 15.32 -17.17
CA ASP A 6 -21.30 16.75 -17.14
C ASP A 6 -19.79 17.08 -17.29
N GLY A 7 -18.92 16.09 -17.53
CA GLY A 7 -17.49 16.35 -17.79
C GLY A 7 -16.58 16.33 -16.56
N GLU A 8 -17.14 16.14 -15.37
CA GLU A 8 -16.42 16.11 -14.09
C GLU A 8 -15.83 14.72 -13.76
N PRO A 9 -14.80 14.64 -12.89
CA PRO A 9 -14.37 13.36 -12.33
C PRO A 9 -15.61 12.66 -11.76
N SER A 10 -15.92 11.45 -12.24
CA SER A 10 -17.18 10.81 -11.86
C SER A 10 -17.34 10.71 -10.34
N SER A 11 -18.55 10.89 -9.85
CA SER A 11 -18.92 10.71 -8.44
C SER A 11 -18.48 9.34 -7.92
N ARG A 12 -18.47 8.32 -8.80
CA ARG A 12 -17.87 7.01 -8.53
C ARG A 12 -16.38 7.08 -8.18
N THR A 13 -15.62 7.87 -8.93
CA THR A 13 -14.19 8.10 -8.67
C THR A 13 -13.99 8.86 -7.37
N ALA A 14 -14.78 9.89 -7.10
CA ALA A 14 -14.72 10.62 -5.82
C ALA A 14 -14.95 9.69 -4.63
N LEU A 15 -15.95 8.81 -4.71
CA LEU A 15 -16.23 7.79 -3.68
C LEU A 15 -15.06 6.80 -3.47
N LEU A 16 -14.41 6.36 -4.55
CA LEU A 16 -13.25 5.47 -4.46
C LEU A 16 -12.04 6.18 -3.83
N ASP A 17 -11.84 7.46 -4.15
CA ASP A 17 -10.74 8.25 -3.63
C ASP A 17 -10.96 8.58 -2.15
N ALA A 18 -12.19 8.92 -1.77
CA ALA A 18 -12.61 9.06 -0.37
C ALA A 18 -12.39 7.76 0.43
N ALA A 19 -12.76 6.61 -0.13
CA ALA A 19 -12.52 5.32 0.50
C ALA A 19 -11.03 5.05 0.75
N ILE A 20 -10.16 5.37 -0.21
CA ILE A 20 -8.70 5.23 -0.05
C ILE A 20 -8.19 6.11 1.09
N ARG A 21 -8.56 7.40 1.11
CA ARG A 21 -8.18 8.32 2.17
C ARG A 21 -8.62 7.81 3.54
N LEU A 22 -9.90 7.48 3.70
CA LEU A 22 -10.44 7.01 4.97
C LEU A 22 -9.79 5.70 5.45
N MET A 23 -9.51 4.75 4.56
CA MET A 23 -8.81 3.50 4.92
C MET A 23 -7.34 3.74 5.28
N SER A 24 -6.73 4.81 4.79
CA SER A 24 -5.38 5.19 5.23
C SER A 24 -5.36 5.76 6.66
N GLU A 25 -6.49 6.31 7.10
CA GLU A 25 -6.60 6.99 8.39
C GLU A 25 -7.08 6.09 9.51
N ARG A 26 -7.91 5.09 9.20
CA ARG A 26 -8.55 4.21 10.17
C ARG A 26 -8.91 2.83 9.58
N PRO A 27 -9.20 1.82 10.43
CA PRO A 27 -9.55 0.48 9.97
C PRO A 27 -10.82 0.44 9.08
N PRO A 28 -10.85 -0.35 7.99
CA PRO A 28 -11.98 -0.42 7.04
C PRO A 28 -13.33 -0.70 7.70
N SER A 29 -13.39 -1.53 8.74
CA SER A 29 -14.63 -1.84 9.48
C SER A 29 -15.30 -0.63 10.13
N THR A 30 -14.54 0.46 10.33
CA THR A 30 -15.05 1.72 10.90
C THR A 30 -15.57 2.70 9.86
N VAL A 31 -15.35 2.41 8.56
CA VAL A 31 -15.74 3.29 7.46
C VAL A 31 -17.19 3.06 7.06
N THR A 32 -18.04 4.07 7.28
CA THR A 32 -19.48 3.99 6.96
C THR A 32 -19.79 4.62 5.61
N GLY A 33 -20.86 4.19 4.95
CA GLY A 33 -21.32 4.82 3.70
C GLY A 33 -21.63 6.31 3.83
N ARG A 34 -22.04 6.79 5.02
CA ARG A 34 -22.25 8.23 5.27
C ARG A 34 -20.93 8.99 5.28
N ALA A 35 -19.93 8.46 6.00
CA ALA A 35 -18.59 9.04 6.02
C ALA A 35 -17.95 9.05 4.63
N LEU A 36 -18.19 8.01 3.81
CA LEU A 36 -17.72 7.95 2.43
C LEU A 36 -18.35 9.03 1.55
N ALA A 37 -19.66 9.24 1.68
CA ALA A 37 -20.36 10.28 0.92
C ALA A 37 -19.94 11.69 1.35
N GLU A 38 -19.75 11.89 2.66
CA GLU A 38 -19.27 13.14 3.24
C GLU A 38 -17.85 13.48 2.76
N GLU A 39 -16.91 12.53 2.87
CA GLU A 39 -15.53 12.70 2.40
C GLU A 39 -15.44 12.90 0.88
N ALA A 40 -16.31 12.26 0.11
CA ALA A 40 -16.37 12.44 -1.34
C ALA A 40 -17.12 13.70 -1.78
N GLU A 41 -17.72 14.45 -0.84
CA GLU A 41 -18.58 15.61 -1.10
C GLU A 41 -19.76 15.29 -2.05
N VAL A 42 -20.34 14.10 -1.92
CA VAL A 42 -21.46 13.64 -2.76
C VAL A 42 -22.71 13.27 -1.95
N ASN A 43 -23.85 13.16 -2.64
CA ASN A 43 -25.09 12.68 -2.02
C ASN A 43 -24.95 11.21 -1.58
N TYR A 44 -25.37 10.89 -0.35
CA TYR A 44 -25.33 9.51 0.19
C TYR A 44 -26.01 8.46 -0.70
N GLY A 45 -27.07 8.84 -1.44
CA GLY A 45 -27.74 7.96 -2.40
C GLY A 45 -26.82 7.46 -3.53
N LEU A 46 -25.76 8.20 -3.86
CA LEU A 46 -24.80 7.81 -4.90
C LEU A 46 -23.92 6.62 -4.46
N VAL A 47 -23.74 6.40 -3.16
CA VAL A 47 -23.04 5.20 -2.66
C VAL A 47 -23.75 3.94 -3.13
N HIS A 48 -25.07 3.88 -2.91
CA HIS A 48 -25.91 2.73 -3.32
C HIS A 48 -26.20 2.70 -4.81
N TYR A 49 -26.06 3.83 -5.51
CA TYR A 49 -26.19 3.89 -6.96
C TYR A 49 -25.01 3.21 -7.67
N TYR A 50 -23.77 3.46 -7.22
CA TYR A 50 -22.56 2.92 -7.85
C TYR A 50 -22.07 1.61 -7.24
N PHE A 51 -22.44 1.29 -6.00
CA PHE A 51 -21.95 0.13 -5.26
C PHE A 51 -23.09 -0.56 -4.51
N GLU A 52 -23.10 -1.89 -4.54
CA GLU A 52 -24.14 -2.69 -3.86
C GLU A 52 -24.08 -2.55 -2.34
N SER A 53 -22.87 -2.35 -1.79
CA SER A 53 -22.65 -2.08 -0.38
C SER A 53 -21.41 -1.20 -0.16
N SER A 54 -21.26 -0.65 1.05
CA SER A 54 -20.02 0.00 1.45
C SER A 54 -18.83 -0.97 1.42
N GLY A 55 -19.05 -2.26 1.72
CA GLY A 55 -18.00 -3.28 1.61
C GLY A 55 -17.48 -3.45 0.19
N ASP A 56 -18.38 -3.41 -0.81
CA ASP A 56 -17.99 -3.51 -2.22
C ASP A 56 -17.24 -2.27 -2.70
N LEU A 57 -17.61 -1.08 -2.22
CA LEU A 57 -16.86 0.15 -2.44
C LEU A 57 -15.44 0.05 -1.85
N LEU A 58 -15.30 -0.42 -0.60
CA LEU A 58 -13.99 -0.60 0.04
C LEU A 58 -13.14 -1.64 -0.70
N ARG A 59 -13.73 -2.76 -1.15
CA ARG A 59 -13.04 -3.76 -2.00
C ARG A 59 -12.56 -3.14 -3.31
N ALA A 60 -13.42 -2.39 -3.99
CA ALA A 60 -13.05 -1.70 -5.23
C ALA A 60 -11.95 -0.65 -5.02
N ALA A 61 -11.98 0.06 -3.89
CA ALA A 61 -10.97 1.03 -3.51
C ALA A 61 -9.60 0.37 -3.25
N ARG A 62 -9.54 -0.82 -2.64
CA ARG A 62 -8.29 -1.60 -2.51
C ARG A 62 -7.66 -1.92 -3.86
N GLY A 63 -8.44 -2.45 -4.80
CA GLY A 63 -7.94 -2.74 -6.15
C GLY A 63 -7.46 -1.49 -6.87
N ARG A 64 -8.18 -0.37 -6.73
CA ARG A 64 -7.79 0.93 -7.30
C ARG A 64 -6.49 1.46 -6.69
N HIS A 65 -6.34 1.40 -5.37
CA HIS A 65 -5.13 1.88 -4.68
C HIS A 65 -3.89 1.09 -5.13
N GLY A 66 -3.97 -0.25 -5.14
CA GLY A 66 -2.89 -1.09 -5.65
C GLY A 66 -2.55 -0.81 -7.11
N SER A 67 -3.55 -0.61 -7.96
CA SER A 67 -3.35 -0.27 -9.39
C SER A 67 -2.69 1.10 -9.58
N ARG A 68 -3.01 2.09 -8.72
CA ARG A 68 -2.36 3.40 -8.72
C ARG A 68 -0.91 3.31 -8.28
N LEU A 69 -0.62 2.60 -7.19
CA LEU A 69 0.76 2.37 -6.75
C LEU A 69 1.60 1.69 -7.84
N LEU A 70 1.03 0.70 -8.51
CA LEU A 70 1.66 0.03 -9.63
C LEU A 70 2.02 1.01 -10.76
N ALA A 71 1.06 1.83 -11.19
CA ALA A 71 1.24 2.77 -12.28
C ALA A 71 2.20 3.91 -11.91
N ASP A 72 1.96 4.55 -10.77
CA ASP A 72 2.56 5.84 -10.43
C ASP A 72 3.88 5.69 -9.67
N SER A 73 4.02 4.63 -8.85
CA SER A 73 5.17 4.45 -7.95
C SER A 73 6.13 3.34 -8.41
N MET A 74 5.60 2.26 -8.97
CA MET A 74 6.37 1.08 -9.41
C MET A 74 6.76 1.11 -10.90
N ALA A 75 6.60 2.24 -11.58
CA ALA A 75 6.83 2.38 -13.02
C ALA A 75 6.17 1.24 -13.84
N GLY A 76 4.90 0.97 -13.57
CA GLY A 76 4.14 -0.10 -14.22
C GLY A 76 4.55 -1.52 -13.80
N GLY A 77 5.27 -1.68 -12.68
CA GLY A 77 5.72 -2.97 -12.15
C GLY A 77 7.15 -3.34 -12.52
N THR A 78 7.90 -2.42 -13.12
CA THR A 78 9.29 -2.65 -13.55
C THR A 78 10.32 -2.31 -12.46
N ARG A 79 9.90 -1.65 -11.39
CA ARG A 79 10.75 -1.34 -10.24
C ARG A 79 9.97 -1.37 -8.93
N PRO A 80 10.63 -1.59 -7.78
CA PRO A 80 9.98 -1.51 -6.48
C PRO A 80 9.43 -0.12 -6.18
N ILE A 81 8.46 -0.05 -5.26
CA ILE A 81 8.05 1.25 -4.69
C ILE A 81 9.28 1.85 -3.98
N PRO A 82 9.63 3.13 -4.25
CA PRO A 82 10.74 3.80 -3.57
C PRO A 82 10.57 3.71 -2.04
N LEU A 83 11.61 3.25 -1.35
CA LEU A 83 11.54 3.01 0.11
C LEU A 83 11.17 4.27 0.88
N ASN A 84 11.75 5.40 0.50
CA ASN A 84 11.45 6.71 1.08
C ASN A 84 9.97 7.08 0.98
N GLN A 85 9.31 6.70 -0.12
CA GLN A 85 7.89 6.95 -0.33
C GLN A 85 7.05 6.07 0.61
N VAL A 86 7.31 4.76 0.67
CA VAL A 86 6.55 3.84 1.54
C VAL A 86 6.62 4.26 3.01
N VAL A 87 7.79 4.67 3.49
CA VAL A 87 7.97 4.99 4.92
C VAL A 87 7.49 6.39 5.31
N SER A 88 7.25 7.28 4.34
CA SER A 88 6.88 8.68 4.60
C SER A 88 5.42 8.99 4.24
N ASP A 89 4.86 8.28 3.27
CA ASP A 89 3.50 8.53 2.79
C ASP A 89 2.47 7.75 3.61
N ARG A 90 1.76 8.48 4.48
CA ARG A 90 0.70 7.90 5.34
C ARG A 90 -0.44 7.29 4.55
N GLU A 91 -0.72 7.78 3.34
CA GLU A 91 -1.74 7.15 2.51
C GLU A 91 -1.34 5.71 2.16
N ILE A 92 -0.05 5.46 1.93
CA ILE A 92 0.47 4.13 1.60
C ILE A 92 0.56 3.23 2.84
N PHE A 93 1.34 3.63 3.85
CA PHE A 93 1.59 2.74 4.98
C PHE A 93 0.36 2.57 5.87
N GLY A 94 -0.43 3.63 6.07
CA GLY A 94 -1.63 3.59 6.88
C GLY A 94 -2.69 2.68 6.25
N PHE A 95 -2.85 2.78 4.93
CA PHE A 95 -3.80 1.95 4.19
C PHE A 95 -3.41 0.47 4.28
N ALA A 96 -2.15 0.15 3.96
CA ALA A 96 -1.66 -1.22 3.99
C ALA A 96 -1.77 -1.83 5.41
N ALA A 97 -1.41 -1.08 6.45
CA ALA A 97 -1.51 -1.52 7.84
C ALA A 97 -2.97 -1.80 8.26
N HIS A 98 -3.89 -0.87 8.00
CA HIS A 98 -5.29 -1.03 8.38
C HIS A 98 -5.98 -2.18 7.62
N VAL A 99 -5.69 -2.33 6.32
CA VAL A 99 -6.21 -3.44 5.52
C VAL A 99 -5.65 -4.78 6.01
N ALA A 100 -4.35 -4.84 6.31
CA ALA A 100 -3.71 -6.06 6.82
C ALA A 100 -4.27 -6.49 8.18
N LEU A 101 -4.48 -5.56 9.11
CA LEU A 101 -4.99 -5.86 10.46
C LEU A 101 -6.43 -6.42 10.46
N GLU A 102 -7.19 -6.19 9.39
CA GLU A 102 -8.55 -6.72 9.23
C GLU A 102 -8.63 -7.94 8.29
N GLY A 103 -7.50 -8.55 7.91
CA GLY A 103 -7.48 -9.70 7.00
C GLY A 103 -7.86 -9.34 5.56
N GLY A 104 -7.70 -8.08 5.15
CA GLY A 104 -8.12 -7.59 3.83
C GLY A 104 -7.32 -8.14 2.64
N TYR A 105 -6.32 -8.99 2.91
CA TYR A 105 -5.53 -9.74 1.93
C TYR A 105 -5.85 -11.26 1.94
N ASP A 106 -6.81 -11.72 2.76
CA ASP A 106 -7.17 -13.14 2.86
C ASP A 106 -8.15 -13.58 1.76
N ASP A 107 -8.65 -12.64 0.95
CA ASP A 107 -9.61 -12.88 -0.12
C ASP A 107 -8.86 -13.39 -1.37
N GLU A 108 -8.90 -14.71 -1.60
CA GLU A 108 -8.20 -15.38 -2.70
C GLU A 108 -8.58 -14.85 -4.10
N ASP A 109 -9.78 -14.27 -4.24
CA ASP A 109 -10.30 -13.74 -5.51
C ASP A 109 -9.88 -12.28 -5.76
N VAL A 110 -9.19 -11.64 -4.80
CA VAL A 110 -8.77 -10.24 -4.91
C VAL A 110 -7.33 -10.15 -5.39
N SER A 111 -7.14 -9.61 -6.60
CA SER A 111 -5.79 -9.28 -7.10
C SER A 111 -5.07 -8.32 -6.14
N HIS A 112 -3.77 -8.54 -5.98
CA HIS A 112 -2.89 -7.71 -5.18
C HIS A 112 -1.78 -7.14 -6.07
N PRO A 113 -2.07 -6.07 -6.86
CA PRO A 113 -1.17 -5.61 -7.92
C PRO A 113 0.26 -5.32 -7.47
N VAL A 114 0.44 -4.84 -6.22
CA VAL A 114 1.75 -4.57 -5.64
C VAL A 114 2.51 -5.87 -5.37
N PHE A 115 1.88 -6.87 -4.74
CA PHE A 115 2.52 -8.17 -4.50
C PHE A 115 2.78 -8.92 -5.81
N ASP A 116 1.81 -8.88 -6.74
CA ASP A 116 1.94 -9.50 -8.06
C ASP A 116 3.16 -8.92 -8.81
N ALA A 117 3.34 -7.60 -8.78
CA ALA A 117 4.50 -6.94 -9.38
C ALA A 117 5.82 -7.26 -8.67
N MET A 118 5.83 -7.30 -7.33
CA MET A 118 7.02 -7.68 -6.57
C MET A 118 7.46 -9.13 -6.86
N LEU A 119 6.50 -10.05 -6.97
CA LEU A 119 6.77 -11.44 -7.35
C LEU A 119 7.18 -11.57 -8.82
N GLY A 120 6.61 -10.75 -9.71
CA GLY A 120 7.04 -10.65 -11.10
C GLY A 120 8.52 -10.29 -11.21
N MET A 121 8.94 -9.21 -10.54
CA MET A 121 10.35 -8.79 -10.49
C MET A 121 11.27 -9.87 -9.91
N ALA A 122 10.86 -10.55 -8.83
CA ALA A 122 11.63 -11.65 -8.24
C ALA A 122 11.83 -12.81 -9.22
N THR A 123 10.76 -13.18 -9.92
CA THR A 123 10.78 -14.28 -10.90
C THR A 123 11.67 -13.94 -12.10
N GLU A 124 11.66 -12.68 -12.54
CA GLU A 124 12.49 -12.19 -13.65
C GLU A 124 13.96 -12.06 -13.27
N GLY A 125 14.25 -11.57 -12.06
CA GLY A 125 15.60 -11.34 -11.54
C GLY A 125 16.34 -12.61 -11.12
N ASP A 126 15.61 -13.64 -10.68
CA ASP A 126 16.15 -14.93 -10.24
C ASP A 126 15.43 -16.09 -10.93
N GLN A 127 15.66 -16.20 -12.25
CA GLN A 127 15.05 -17.24 -13.09
C GLN A 127 15.50 -18.63 -12.65
N GLY A 128 14.54 -19.42 -12.14
CA GLY A 128 14.80 -20.76 -11.60
C GLY A 128 15.09 -20.78 -10.10
N GLY A 129 14.98 -19.64 -9.42
CA GLY A 129 14.99 -19.53 -7.96
C GLY A 129 13.83 -20.28 -7.30
N ASP A 130 13.95 -20.50 -5.99
CA ASP A 130 12.90 -21.14 -5.19
C ASP A 130 11.69 -20.20 -5.04
N PRO A 131 10.50 -20.56 -5.56
CA PRO A 131 9.31 -19.73 -5.43
C PRO A 131 8.86 -19.50 -3.98
N VAL A 132 9.23 -20.37 -3.04
CA VAL A 132 8.96 -20.16 -1.61
C VAL A 132 9.88 -19.07 -1.08
N HIS A 133 11.16 -19.09 -1.45
CA HIS A 133 12.11 -18.04 -1.09
C HIS A 133 11.68 -16.67 -1.62
N HIS A 134 11.21 -16.58 -2.87
CA HIS A 134 10.70 -15.33 -3.45
C HIS A 134 9.54 -14.74 -2.64
N ARG A 135 8.53 -15.56 -2.34
CA ARG A 135 7.36 -15.14 -1.55
C ARG A 135 7.73 -14.75 -0.12
N ALA A 136 8.57 -15.55 0.54
CA ALA A 136 9.01 -15.25 1.90
C ALA A 136 9.82 -13.95 1.96
N THR A 137 10.64 -13.68 0.95
CA THR A 137 11.43 -12.45 0.87
C THR A 137 10.55 -11.23 0.60
N VAL A 138 9.59 -11.32 -0.33
CA VAL A 138 8.60 -10.26 -0.56
C VAL A 138 7.81 -9.95 0.72
N ALA A 139 7.36 -10.99 1.45
CA ALA A 139 6.69 -10.80 2.73
C ALA A 139 7.57 -10.11 3.77
N ALA A 140 8.86 -10.49 3.87
CA ALA A 140 9.82 -9.86 4.77
C ALA A 140 10.09 -8.39 4.43
N ILE A 141 10.19 -8.06 3.14
CA ILE A 141 10.35 -6.69 2.66
C ILE A 141 9.17 -5.83 3.08
N VAL A 142 7.94 -6.29 2.83
CA VAL A 142 6.71 -5.56 3.17
C VAL A 142 6.57 -5.38 4.68
N LEU A 143 6.87 -6.42 5.46
CA LEU A 143 6.88 -6.37 6.92
C LEU A 143 7.82 -5.28 7.43
N LEU A 144 9.06 -5.24 6.94
CA LEU A 144 10.03 -4.24 7.34
C LEU A 144 9.58 -2.84 6.91
N GLN A 145 9.18 -2.65 5.65
CA GLN A 145 8.71 -1.37 5.12
C GLN A 145 7.59 -0.76 5.97
N LEU A 146 6.56 -1.55 6.29
CA LEU A 146 5.44 -1.09 7.14
C LEU A 146 5.85 -0.95 8.62
N GLY A 147 6.86 -1.70 9.05
CA GLY A 147 7.37 -1.63 10.41
C GLY A 147 8.11 -0.33 10.72
N TRP A 148 8.67 0.36 9.72
CA TRP A 148 9.37 1.62 9.92
C TRP A 148 8.46 2.72 10.51
N PRO A 149 7.39 3.18 9.82
CA PRO A 149 6.56 4.28 10.30
C PRO A 149 5.83 3.97 11.62
N VAL A 150 5.66 2.69 11.96
CA VAL A 150 4.92 2.26 13.15
C VAL A 150 5.84 2.04 14.36
N PHE A 151 6.98 1.36 14.16
CA PHE A 151 7.77 0.85 15.28
C PHE A 151 9.13 1.49 15.42
N VAL A 152 9.69 2.14 14.40
CA VAL A 152 11.11 2.53 14.46
C VAL A 152 11.37 3.54 15.57
N GLU A 153 10.48 4.52 15.77
CA GLU A 153 10.68 5.54 16.80
C GLU A 153 10.64 4.93 18.20
N HIS A 154 9.65 4.05 18.42
CA HIS A 154 9.47 3.32 19.67
C HIS A 154 10.66 2.39 19.98
N ASN A 155 11.12 1.64 18.97
CA ASN A 155 12.21 0.70 19.11
C ASN A 155 13.56 1.41 19.30
N ALA A 156 13.84 2.47 18.53
CA ALA A 156 15.07 3.23 18.62
C ALA A 156 15.24 3.82 20.03
N THR A 157 14.19 4.48 20.53
CA THR A 157 14.17 5.01 21.91
C THR A 157 14.38 3.89 22.93
N GLY A 158 13.67 2.76 22.79
CA GLY A 158 13.81 1.61 23.70
C GLY A 158 15.20 0.96 23.69
N LEU A 159 15.94 1.09 22.58
CA LEU A 159 17.31 0.61 22.41
C LEU A 159 18.37 1.64 22.82
N GLY A 160 17.96 2.83 23.27
CA GLY A 160 18.85 3.91 23.68
C GLY A 160 19.48 4.69 22.53
N LEU A 161 18.87 4.67 21.34
CA LEU A 161 19.26 5.48 20.19
C LEU A 161 18.57 6.85 20.24
N ASP A 162 19.26 7.87 19.78
CA ASP A 162 18.71 9.22 19.68
C ASP A 162 18.23 9.46 18.24
N LEU A 163 16.93 9.59 18.02
CA LEU A 163 16.39 9.80 16.67
C LEU A 163 16.77 11.15 16.07
N GLU A 164 17.01 12.17 16.89
CA GLU A 164 17.42 13.49 16.41
C GLU A 164 18.88 13.45 15.91
N ALA A 165 19.75 12.71 16.61
CA ALA A 165 21.17 12.61 16.27
C ALA A 165 21.47 11.45 15.29
N ASP A 166 20.86 10.28 15.49
CA ASP A 166 21.16 9.02 14.80
C ASP A 166 20.16 8.70 13.68
N GLY A 167 19.07 9.47 13.53
CA GLY A 167 17.94 9.12 12.67
C GLY A 167 18.31 8.85 11.21
N GLU A 168 19.21 9.65 10.63
CA GLU A 168 19.70 9.43 9.26
C GLU A 168 20.50 8.14 9.12
N VAL A 169 21.39 7.87 10.10
CA VAL A 169 22.22 6.66 10.11
C VAL A 169 21.37 5.41 10.31
N ILE A 170 20.36 5.47 11.18
CA ILE A 170 19.41 4.37 11.40
C ILE A 170 18.63 4.09 10.11
N ARG A 171 18.17 5.14 9.42
CA ARG A 171 17.45 5.03 8.16
C ARG A 171 18.30 4.40 7.06
N ASP A 172 19.53 4.86 6.88
CA ASP A 172 20.45 4.28 5.88
C ASP A 172 20.75 2.80 6.15
N ARG A 173 20.99 2.43 7.42
CA ARG A 173 21.21 1.03 7.80
C ARG A 173 19.98 0.17 7.55
N PHE A 174 18.79 0.69 7.87
CA PHE A 174 17.54 -0.01 7.63
C PHE A 174 17.27 -0.21 6.14
N PHE A 175 17.52 0.81 5.31
CA PHE A 175 17.41 0.70 3.85
C PHE A 175 18.43 -0.27 3.27
N THR A 176 19.65 -0.31 3.81
CA THR A 176 20.68 -1.29 3.41
C THR A 176 20.21 -2.74 3.64
N VAL A 177 19.47 -3.01 4.73
CA VAL A 177 18.88 -4.34 4.98
C VAL A 177 17.81 -4.66 3.94
N LEU A 178 16.91 -3.71 3.64
CA LEU A 178 15.89 -3.88 2.61
C LEU A 178 16.50 -4.11 1.22
N GLU A 179 17.52 -3.35 0.83
CA GLU A 179 18.27 -3.55 -0.42
C GLU A 179 18.87 -4.96 -0.48
N SER A 180 19.42 -5.46 0.63
CA SER A 180 20.00 -6.80 0.68
C SER A 180 18.95 -7.89 0.46
N LEU A 181 17.71 -7.69 0.93
CA LEU A 181 16.60 -8.60 0.65
C LEU A 181 16.16 -8.55 -0.81
N TYR A 182 16.07 -7.37 -1.43
CA TYR A 182 15.77 -7.28 -2.86
C TYR A 182 16.85 -7.97 -3.71
N ARG A 183 18.14 -7.76 -3.38
CA ARG A 183 19.25 -8.42 -4.07
C ARG A 183 19.22 -9.94 -3.94
N SER A 184 18.72 -10.49 -2.82
CA SER A 184 18.65 -11.95 -2.64
C SER A 184 17.66 -12.62 -3.58
N ILE A 185 16.73 -11.87 -4.17
CA ILE A 185 15.76 -12.34 -5.17
C ILE A 185 16.02 -11.72 -6.55
N GLY A 186 17.25 -11.26 -6.80
CA GLY A 186 17.68 -10.76 -8.12
C GLY A 186 17.11 -9.40 -8.50
N VAL A 187 16.55 -8.63 -7.56
CA VAL A 187 15.98 -7.30 -7.82
C VAL A 187 16.97 -6.22 -7.39
N GLU A 188 17.35 -5.35 -8.33
CA GLU A 188 18.15 -4.17 -8.04
C GLU A 188 17.26 -2.99 -7.61
N VAL A 189 17.72 -2.25 -6.60
CA VAL A 189 17.04 -1.05 -6.09
C VAL A 189 17.97 0.13 -6.28
N GLU A 190 17.51 1.16 -6.99
CA GLU A 190 18.21 2.43 -7.09
C GLU A 190 18.02 3.21 -5.77
N ARG A 191 19.12 3.79 -5.27
CA ARG A 191 19.15 4.63 -4.05
C ARG A 191 18.54 6.00 -4.28
#